data_AF-A0A0F9JHG0-F1
#
_entry.id   AF-A0A0F9JHG0-F1
#
_cell.length_a   1.000
_cell.length_b   1.000
_cell.length_c   1.000
_cell.angle_alpha   90.00
_cell.angle_beta   90.00
_cell.angle_gamma   90.00
#
_symmetry.space_group_name_H-M   'P 1'
#
loop_
_entity.id
_entity.type
_entity.pdbx_description
1 polymer ?
#
loop_
_entity_poly.entity_id
_entity_poly.type
_entity_poly.pdbx_seq_one_letter_code
_entity_poly.pdbx_strand_id
1 'polypeptide(L)'
;ISNIRDIKQTLYYEFNRKFLKRSRPEIWDKVKKFRKLYNSISKKGYDYKRGYMVLSEDGVRLDGSHRGAIVEHLKYEDIIILMVRWEDCFKKKQLGKLYSHINDQKKKYKI
;
A
#
# COMPACT_ATOMS: atom_id res chain seq x y z
N ILE A 1 0.76 24.94 -2.91
CA ILE A 1 1.97 24.16 -3.28
C ILE A 1 1.74 23.52 -4.64
N SER A 2 2.08 24.23 -5.72
CA SER A 2 1.82 23.84 -7.11
C SER A 2 3.10 23.51 -7.89
N ASN A 3 4.28 23.96 -7.44
CA ASN A 3 5.55 23.73 -8.12
C ASN A 3 6.39 22.60 -7.51
N ILE A 4 7.06 21.80 -8.34
CA ILE A 4 8.06 20.78 -7.92
C ILE A 4 9.22 21.41 -7.13
N ARG A 5 9.47 22.71 -7.33
CA ARG A 5 10.49 23.47 -6.62
C ARG A 5 10.14 23.72 -5.13
N ASP A 6 8.88 23.55 -4.74
CA ASP A 6 8.39 23.83 -3.39
C ASP A 6 8.42 22.62 -2.45
N ILE A 7 9.07 21.51 -2.85
CA ILE A 7 9.19 20.32 -2.00
C ILE A 7 10.11 20.67 -0.84
N LYS A 8 9.54 20.81 0.36
CA LYS A 8 10.33 20.93 1.59
C LYS A 8 11.31 19.76 1.65
N GLN A 9 12.59 20.10 1.87
CA GLN A 9 13.60 19.10 2.19
C GLN A 9 13.24 18.50 3.55
N THR A 10 12.60 17.35 3.51
CA THR A 10 12.18 16.56 4.68
C THR A 10 13.03 15.32 4.76
N LEU A 11 13.08 14.68 5.93
CA LEU A 11 13.72 13.36 6.08
C LEU A 11 13.19 12.35 5.05
N TYR A 12 11.89 12.37 4.75
CA TYR A 12 11.29 11.53 3.70
C TYR A 12 11.87 11.83 2.31
N TYR A 13 11.97 13.12 1.95
CA TYR A 13 12.53 13.53 0.67
C TYR A 13 14.01 13.14 0.55
N GLU A 14 14.80 13.41 1.59
CA GLU A 14 16.21 13.04 1.64
C GLU A 14 16.40 11.53 1.53
N PHE A 15 15.59 10.75 2.26
CA PHE A 15 15.66 9.30 2.22
C PHE A 15 15.39 8.76 0.80
N ASN A 16 14.35 9.27 0.14
CA ASN A 16 14.01 8.85 -1.22
C ASN A 16 15.10 9.22 -2.23
N ARG A 17 15.76 10.37 -2.06
CA ARG A 17 16.86 10.79 -2.93
C ARG A 17 18.14 9.99 -2.69
N LYS A 18 18.56 9.86 -1.42
CA LYS A 18 19.85 9.26 -1.03
C LYS A 18 19.84 7.74 -1.17
N PHE A 19 18.80 7.08 -0.65
CA PHE A 19 18.77 5.62 -0.55
C PHE A 19 17.96 4.95 -1.66
N LEU A 20 16.81 5.53 -2.02
CA LEU A 20 15.95 4.96 -3.07
C LEU A 20 16.27 5.50 -4.48
N LYS A 21 17.23 6.43 -4.58
CA LYS A 21 17.71 7.06 -5.82
C LYS A 21 16.60 7.64 -6.71
N ARG A 22 15.45 8.02 -6.13
CA ARG A 22 14.31 8.54 -6.89
C ARG A 22 14.54 9.99 -7.32
N SER A 23 13.96 10.38 -8.44
CA SER A 23 13.98 11.76 -8.92
C SER A 23 13.01 12.66 -8.15
N ARG A 24 13.24 13.98 -8.18
CA ARG A 24 12.32 14.98 -7.61
C ARG A 24 10.88 14.82 -8.16
N PRO A 25 10.65 14.72 -9.48
CA PRO A 25 9.32 14.54 -10.04
C PRO A 25 8.61 13.28 -9.52
N GLU A 26 9.31 12.14 -9.46
CA GLU A 26 8.71 10.88 -8.98
C GLU A 26 8.26 10.97 -7.52
N ILE A 27 9.08 11.59 -6.66
CA ILE A 27 8.73 11.79 -5.25
C ILE A 27 7.50 12.70 -5.15
N TRP A 28 7.48 13.78 -5.93
CA TRP A 28 6.35 14.73 -5.94
C TRP A 28 5.05 14.11 -6.40
N ASP A 29 5.09 13.33 -7.48
CA ASP A 29 3.92 12.65 -8.01
C ASP A 29 3.34 11.66 -7.00
N LYS A 30 4.20 10.95 -6.26
CA LYS A 30 3.74 10.09 -5.15
C LYS A 30 3.05 10.89 -4.05
N VAL A 31 3.66 11.99 -3.60
CA VAL A 31 3.08 12.86 -2.56
C VAL A 31 1.74 13.46 -3.01
N LYS A 32 1.66 13.95 -4.26
CA LYS A 32 0.42 14.48 -4.85
C LYS A 32 -0.68 13.42 -4.92
N LYS A 33 -0.36 12.22 -5.41
CA LYS A 33 -1.31 11.10 -5.50
C LYS A 33 -1.83 10.71 -4.12
N PHE A 34 -0.93 10.56 -3.15
CA PHE A 34 -1.31 10.24 -1.77
C PHE A 34 -2.22 11.33 -1.17
N ARG A 35 -1.83 12.60 -1.28
CA ARG A 35 -2.64 13.73 -0.78
C ARG A 35 -4.02 13.78 -1.42
N LYS A 36 -4.12 13.57 -2.74
CA LYS A 36 -5.40 13.54 -3.45
C LYS A 36 -6.29 12.40 -2.95
N LEU A 37 -5.71 11.21 -2.72
CA LEU A 37 -6.42 10.06 -2.18
C LEU A 37 -6.89 10.32 -0.74
N TYR A 38 -6.00 10.80 0.13
CA TYR A 38 -6.32 11.17 1.51
C TYR A 38 -7.50 12.14 1.57
N ASN A 39 -7.42 13.24 0.82
CA ASN A 39 -8.48 14.24 0.78
C ASN A 39 -9.80 13.68 0.25
N SER A 40 -9.74 12.74 -0.69
CA SER A 40 -10.94 12.07 -1.21
C SER A 40 -11.60 11.24 -0.10
N ILE A 41 -10.84 10.38 0.57
CA ILE A 41 -11.36 9.48 1.61
C ILE A 41 -11.84 10.28 2.84
N SER A 42 -11.02 11.23 3.31
CA SER A 42 -11.34 12.06 4.47
C SER A 42 -12.60 12.91 4.28
N LYS A 43 -12.88 13.42 3.08
CA LYS A 43 -14.05 14.27 2.82
C LYS A 43 -15.29 13.53 2.38
N LYS A 44 -15.13 12.44 1.62
CA LYS A 44 -16.24 11.76 0.93
C LYS A 44 -16.52 10.35 1.43
N GLY A 45 -15.72 9.84 2.36
CA GLY A 45 -15.76 8.44 2.73
C GLY A 45 -14.93 7.55 1.81
N TYR A 46 -14.87 6.27 2.16
CA TYR A 46 -14.23 5.26 1.31
C TYR A 46 -15.10 4.95 0.07
N ASP A 47 -14.58 5.26 -1.12
CA ASP A 47 -15.29 5.06 -2.39
C ASP A 47 -14.81 3.78 -3.09
N TYR A 48 -15.60 2.72 -2.95
CA TYR A 48 -15.36 1.40 -3.54
C TYR A 48 -15.38 1.38 -5.07
N LYS A 49 -16.04 2.34 -5.73
CA LYS A 49 -15.99 2.46 -7.21
C LYS A 49 -14.61 2.89 -7.69
N ARG A 50 -13.81 3.50 -6.83
CA ARG A 50 -12.44 3.97 -7.13
C ARG A 50 -11.37 2.98 -6.70
N GLY A 51 -11.74 1.83 -6.17
CA GLY A 51 -10.85 0.73 -5.85
C GLY A 51 -11.01 0.19 -4.43
N TYR A 52 -10.45 -0.99 -4.25
CA TYR A 52 -10.53 -1.77 -3.01
C TYR A 52 -9.13 -1.95 -2.42
N MET A 53 -9.09 -2.35 -1.15
CA MET A 53 -7.92 -3.05 -0.62
C MET A 53 -8.05 -4.51 -1.01
N VAL A 54 -6.93 -5.11 -1.41
CA VAL A 54 -6.89 -6.51 -1.83
C VAL A 54 -5.98 -7.25 -0.86
N LEU A 55 -6.53 -8.26 -0.20
CA LEU A 55 -5.82 -9.12 0.75
C LEU A 55 -5.94 -10.57 0.30
N SER A 56 -4.91 -11.37 0.55
CA SER A 56 -5.01 -12.81 0.48
C SER A 56 -5.77 -13.38 1.67
N GLU A 57 -6.27 -14.62 1.56
CA GLU A 57 -6.96 -15.35 2.65
C GLU A 57 -6.17 -15.45 3.96
N ASP A 58 -4.84 -15.48 3.89
CA ASP A 58 -3.96 -15.48 5.05
C ASP A 58 -3.58 -14.08 5.55
N GLY A 59 -4.27 -13.03 5.08
CA GLY A 59 -4.16 -11.66 5.57
C GLY A 59 -3.03 -10.84 4.95
N VAL A 60 -2.35 -11.35 3.91
CA VAL A 60 -1.29 -10.60 3.22
C VAL A 60 -1.92 -9.56 2.30
N ARG A 61 -1.61 -8.29 2.54
CA ARG A 61 -2.05 -7.18 1.69
C ARG A 61 -1.30 -7.19 0.36
N LEU A 62 -2.05 -7.37 -0.73
CA LEU A 62 -1.55 -7.43 -2.10
C LEU A 62 -1.60 -6.05 -2.78
N ASP A 63 -2.68 -5.30 -2.54
CA ASP A 63 -2.84 -3.94 -3.05
C ASP A 63 -3.62 -3.04 -2.07
N GLY A 64 -3.53 -1.74 -2.28
CA GLY A 64 -4.25 -0.74 -1.50
C GLY A 64 -3.48 -0.24 -0.28
N SER A 65 -2.15 -0.36 -0.23
CA SER A 65 -1.32 0.05 0.92
C SER A 65 -1.57 1.49 1.37
N HIS A 66 -1.69 2.43 0.42
CA HIS A 66 -2.04 3.82 0.76
C HIS A 66 -3.46 3.95 1.31
N ARG A 67 -4.44 3.24 0.74
CA ARG A 67 -5.82 3.25 1.24
C ARG A 67 -5.87 2.70 2.67
N GLY A 68 -5.18 1.58 2.92
CA GLY A 68 -5.03 0.96 4.24
C GLY A 68 -4.47 1.92 5.29
N ALA A 69 -3.37 2.60 4.99
CA ALA A 69 -2.79 3.58 5.92
C ALA A 69 -3.74 4.76 6.21
N ILE A 70 -4.52 5.18 5.21
CA ILE A 70 -5.48 6.29 5.37
C ILE A 70 -6.67 5.88 6.24
N VAL A 71 -7.27 4.72 5.98
CA VAL A 71 -8.45 4.26 6.75
C VAL A 71 -8.08 3.97 8.20
N GLU A 72 -6.90 3.41 8.44
CA GLU A 72 -6.35 3.19 9.77
C GLU A 72 -6.14 4.52 10.50
N HIS A 73 -5.49 5.50 9.86
CA HIS A 73 -5.29 6.82 10.43
C HIS A 73 -6.61 7.55 10.75
N LEU A 74 -7.61 7.41 9.87
CA LEU A 74 -8.94 7.99 10.05
C LEU A 74 -9.86 7.15 10.95
N LYS A 75 -9.35 6.06 11.54
CA LYS A 75 -10.07 5.17 12.47
C LYS A 75 -11.39 4.62 11.91
N TYR A 76 -11.37 4.17 10.67
CA TYR A 76 -12.51 3.41 10.13
C TYR A 76 -12.61 2.08 10.89
N GLU A 77 -13.78 1.80 11.43
CA GLU A 77 -14.05 0.54 12.15
C GLU A 77 -14.31 -0.61 11.17
N ASP A 78 -15.11 -0.34 10.12
CA ASP A 78 -15.47 -1.32 9.11
C ASP A 78 -15.07 -0.86 7.70
N ILE A 79 -14.38 -1.74 6.97
CA ILE A 79 -14.08 -1.57 5.55
C ILE A 79 -14.31 -2.89 4.81
N ILE A 80 -14.83 -2.79 3.58
CA ILE A 80 -14.95 -3.94 2.69
C ILE A 80 -13.61 -4.15 1.99
N ILE A 81 -13.06 -5.34 2.14
CA ILE A 81 -11.84 -5.77 1.48
C ILE A 81 -12.16 -6.82 0.43
N LEU A 82 -11.41 -6.82 -0.67
CA LEU A 82 -11.46 -7.90 -1.64
C LEU A 82 -10.49 -9.00 -1.20
N MET A 83 -11.05 -10.12 -0.77
CA MET A 83 -10.29 -11.31 -0.42
C MET A 83 -10.01 -12.14 -1.67
N VAL A 84 -8.76 -12.58 -1.84
CA VAL A 84 -8.35 -13.43 -2.96
C VAL A 84 -7.60 -14.66 -2.47
N ARG A 85 -7.72 -15.76 -3.22
CA ARG A 85 -6.90 -16.95 -2.99
C ARG A 85 -5.63 -16.86 -3.81
N TRP A 86 -4.56 -17.40 -3.25
CA TRP A 86 -3.29 -17.48 -3.97
C TRP A 86 -3.43 -18.33 -5.24
N GLU A 87 -4.26 -19.38 -5.17
CA GLU A 87 -4.63 -20.28 -6.24
C GLU A 87 -5.26 -19.57 -7.44
N ASP A 88 -6.00 -18.48 -7.20
CA ASP A 88 -6.63 -17.69 -8.25
C ASP A 88 -5.61 -16.79 -8.96
N CYS A 89 -4.44 -16.55 -8.34
CA CYS A 89 -3.41 -15.61 -8.81
C CYS A 89 -2.17 -16.31 -9.41
N PHE A 90 -1.87 -17.55 -9.02
CA PHE A 90 -0.62 -18.23 -9.35
C PHE A 90 -0.80 -19.67 -9.84
N LYS A 91 0.11 -20.12 -10.70
CA LYS A 91 0.15 -21.52 -11.16
C LYS A 91 0.63 -22.44 -10.03
N LYS A 92 0.21 -23.71 -10.03
CA LYS A 92 0.56 -24.74 -9.02
C LYS A 92 2.05 -24.77 -8.61
N LYS A 93 2.97 -24.69 -9.58
CA LYS A 93 4.43 -24.71 -9.29
C LYS A 93 4.90 -23.48 -8.49
N GLN A 94 4.26 -22.33 -8.67
CA GLN A 94 4.58 -21.10 -7.94
C GLN A 94 3.99 -21.11 -6.54
N LEU A 95 2.79 -21.68 -6.37
CA LEU A 95 2.12 -21.83 -5.07
C LEU A 95 2.96 -22.62 -4.07
N GLY A 96 3.55 -23.75 -4.50
CA GLY A 96 4.41 -24.55 -3.60
C GLY A 96 5.59 -23.75 -3.03
N LYS A 97 6.22 -22.90 -3.84
CA LYS A 97 7.31 -22.02 -3.37
C LYS A 97 6.79 -20.94 -2.42
N LEU A 98 5.65 -20.35 -2.73
CA LEU A 98 5.04 -19.30 -1.91
C LEU A 98 4.66 -19.82 -0.52
N TYR A 99 3.94 -20.94 -0.44
CA TYR A 99 3.54 -21.52 0.85
C TYR A 99 4.73 -21.97 1.69
N SER A 100 5.77 -22.55 1.06
CA SER A 100 7.02 -22.88 1.77
C SER A 100 7.60 -21.62 2.42
N HIS A 101 7.72 -20.54 1.66
CA HIS A 101 8.28 -19.29 2.17
C HIS A 101 7.44 -18.69 3.30
N ILE A 102 6.12 -18.64 3.15
CA ILE A 102 5.20 -18.15 4.19
C ILE A 102 5.37 -18.95 5.49
N ASN A 103 5.42 -20.28 5.38
CA ASN A 103 5.61 -21.16 6.55
C ASN A 103 6.97 -20.94 7.21
N ASP A 104 8.03 -20.74 6.43
CA ASP A 104 9.36 -20.43 6.98
C ASP A 104 9.36 -19.10 7.74
N GLN A 105 8.67 -18.06 7.23
CA GLN A 105 8.53 -16.79 7.94
C GLN A 105 7.73 -16.96 9.24
N LYS A 106 6.59 -17.65 9.21
CA LYS A 106 5.78 -17.93 10.42
C LYS A 106 6.60 -18.62 11.50
N LYS A 107 7.35 -19.67 11.15
CA LYS A 107 8.27 -20.35 12.07
C LYS A 107 9.35 -19.41 12.62
N LYS A 108 9.98 -18.62 11.75
CA LYS A 108 11.05 -17.69 12.14
C LYS A 108 10.57 -16.63 13.13
N TYR A 109 9.35 -16.12 12.94
CA TYR A 109 8.80 -15.02 13.74
C TYR A 109 7.79 -15.47 14.82
N LYS A 110 7.57 -16.77 14.98
CA LYS A 110 6.62 -17.37 15.95
C LYS A 110 5.20 -16.80 15.83
N ILE A 111 4.74 -16.62 14.60
CA ILE A 111 3.36 -16.23 14.25
C ILE A 111 2.56 -17.49 13.91
#